data_AF-A0A7S0PZQ1-F1
#
_entry.id   AF-A0A7S0PZQ1-F1
#
_cell.length_a   1.000
_cell.length_b   1.000
_cell.length_c   1.000
_cell.angle_alpha   90.00
_cell.angle_beta   90.00
_cell.angle_gamma   90.00
#
_symmetry.space_group_name_H-M   'P 1'
#
loop_
_entity.id
_entity.type
_entity.pdbx_description
1 polymer ?
#
loop_
_entity_poly.entity_id
_entity_poly.type
_entity_poly.pdbx_seq_one_letter_code
_entity_poly.pdbx_strand_id
1 'polypeptide(L)'
;TKAEVEALSMYCFGIYTGAAYIFPLGGGLLADSLLGPRLTMLVGGSLMAVGHGCMAVERLFLLGLLLVAVGNGGFKPNVSAQLGRLYESPGPTHLRDRGFAIFYAGINIGATLSPPLCGWAQ
;
A
#
# COMPACT_ATOMS: atom_id res chain seq x y z
N THR A 1 26.34 20.15 -1.01
CA THR A 1 27.00 19.52 -2.19
C THR A 1 26.12 18.39 -2.73
N LYS A 2 26.28 17.97 -4.00
CA LYS A 2 25.46 16.89 -4.61
C LYS A 2 25.41 15.61 -3.73
N ALA A 3 26.53 15.27 -3.11
CA ALA A 3 26.63 14.15 -2.18
C ALA A 3 25.71 14.26 -0.94
N GLU A 4 25.48 15.47 -0.42
CA GLU A 4 24.57 15.68 0.73
C GLU A 4 23.11 15.47 0.33
N VAL A 5 22.73 15.88 -0.88
CA VAL A 5 21.37 15.69 -1.40
C VAL A 5 21.09 14.22 -1.70
N GLU A 6 22.07 13.50 -2.27
CA GLU A 6 21.98 12.05 -2.48
C GLU A 6 21.85 11.30 -1.14
N ALA A 7 22.68 11.64 -0.15
CA ALA A 7 22.60 11.03 1.17
C ALA A 7 21.23 11.26 1.82
N LEU A 8 20.71 12.49 1.80
CA LEU A 8 19.38 12.80 2.33
C LEU A 8 18.27 11.99 1.63
N SER A 9 18.35 11.85 0.30
CA SER A 9 17.37 11.10 -0.48
C SER A 9 17.36 9.62 -0.10
N MET A 10 18.54 9.01 0.11
CA MET A 10 18.68 7.63 0.57
C MET A 10 18.11 7.44 1.98
N TYR A 11 18.32 8.39 2.89
CA TYR A 11 17.72 8.36 4.23
C TYR A 11 16.19 8.42 4.16
N CYS A 12 15.63 9.34 3.37
CA CYS A 12 14.18 9.43 3.17
C CYS A 12 13.61 8.12 2.60
N PHE A 13 14.27 7.54 1.60
CA PHE A 13 13.86 6.26 1.01
C PHE A 13 13.93 5.11 2.01
N GLY A 14 14.99 5.03 2.82
CA GLY A 14 15.15 4.00 3.85
C GLY A 14 14.09 4.10 4.95
N ILE A 15 13.84 5.31 5.46
CA ILE A 15 12.80 5.56 6.46
C ILE A 15 11.42 5.21 5.92
N TYR A 16 11.10 5.66 4.70
CA TYR A 16 9.83 5.33 4.04
C TYR A 16 9.64 3.83 3.87
N THR A 17 10.68 3.13 3.39
CA THR A 17 10.63 1.67 3.20
C THR A 17 10.42 0.97 4.54
N GLY A 18 11.16 1.35 5.59
CA GLY A 18 10.96 0.82 6.94
C GLY A 18 9.54 1.06 7.47
N ALA A 19 9.02 2.27 7.30
CA ALA A 19 7.65 2.62 7.66
C ALA A 19 6.61 1.77 6.90
N ALA A 20 6.85 1.49 5.62
CA ALA A 20 5.98 0.64 4.80
C ALA A 20 5.92 -0.82 5.27
N TYR A 21 6.91 -1.30 6.03
CA TYR A 21 6.88 -2.62 6.68
C TYR A 21 6.31 -2.59 8.10
N ILE A 22 6.49 -1.47 8.83
CA ILE A 22 6.03 -1.34 10.23
C ILE A 22 4.54 -0.96 10.30
N PHE A 23 4.09 0.04 9.54
CA PHE A 23 2.70 0.52 9.60
C PHE A 23 1.63 -0.54 9.30
N PRO A 24 1.85 -1.54 8.43
CA PRO A 24 0.92 -2.65 8.27
C PRO A 24 0.58 -3.39 9.57
N LEU A 25 1.51 -3.50 10.52
CA LEU A 25 1.24 -4.11 11.81
C LEU A 25 0.17 -3.32 12.58
N GLY A 26 0.32 -1.99 12.64
CA GLY A 26 -0.67 -1.12 13.27
C GLY A 26 -2.02 -1.08 12.54
N GLY A 27 -2.01 -1.08 11.21
CA GLY A 27 -3.22 -1.07 10.39
C GLY A 27 -4.02 -2.37 10.47
N GLY A 28 -3.37 -3.53 10.66
CA GLY A 28 -4.03 -4.80 10.93
C GLY A 28 -4.72 -4.80 12.30
N LEU A 29 -3.99 -4.42 13.35
CA LEU A 29 -4.54 -4.33 14.71
C LEU A 29 -5.74 -3.37 14.80
N LEU A 30 -5.70 -2.25 14.06
CA LEU A 30 -6.79 -1.29 13.99
C LEU A 30 -8.04 -1.87 13.32
N ALA A 31 -7.86 -2.66 12.26
CA ALA A 31 -8.95 -3.31 11.56
C ALA A 31 -9.62 -4.39 12.41
N ASP A 32 -8.83 -5.16 13.17
CA ASP A 32 -9.34 -6.23 14.02
C ASP A 32 -10.11 -5.71 15.25
N SER A 33 -9.77 -4.51 15.73
CA SER A 33 -10.33 -3.96 16.97
C SER A 33 -11.47 -2.95 16.78
N LEU A 34 -11.41 -2.08 15.76
CA LEU A 34 -12.28 -0.90 15.69
C LEU A 34 -13.09 -0.77 14.39
N LEU A 35 -12.44 -0.86 13.23
CA LEU A 35 -13.03 -0.41 11.96
C LEU A 35 -13.47 -1.56 11.03
N GLY A 36 -12.96 -2.76 11.26
CA GLY A 36 -13.12 -3.89 10.34
C GLY A 36 -12.21 -3.81 9.11
N PRO A 37 -11.95 -4.94 8.43
CA PRO A 37 -11.00 -5.03 7.32
C PRO A 37 -11.45 -4.22 6.09
N ARG A 38 -12.75 -4.23 5.75
CA ARG A 38 -13.27 -3.51 4.57
C ARG A 38 -13.07 -2.00 4.67
N LEU A 39 -13.46 -1.40 5.79
CA LEU A 39 -13.39 0.05 5.96
C LEU A 39 -11.94 0.51 6.08
N THR A 40 -11.11 -0.22 6.84
CA THR A 40 -9.69 0.09 6.98
C THR A 40 -8.95 0.03 5.65
N MET A 41 -9.26 -0.97 4.81
CA MET A 41 -8.73 -1.07 3.45
C MET A 41 -9.16 0.12 2.58
N LEU A 42 -10.45 0.50 2.60
CA LEU A 42 -10.96 1.61 1.77
C LEU A 42 -10.35 2.96 2.20
N VAL A 43 -10.29 3.22 3.50
CA VAL A 43 -9.66 4.44 4.04
C VAL A 43 -8.17 4.45 3.73
N GLY A 44 -7.46 3.33 3.93
CA GLY A 44 -6.04 3.21 3.61
C GLY A 44 -5.74 3.45 2.13
N GLY A 45 -6.51 2.84 1.23
CA GLY A 45 -6.39 3.05 -0.22
C GLY A 45 -6.70 4.48 -0.65
N SER A 46 -7.73 5.11 -0.06
CA SER A 46 -8.05 6.52 -0.31
C SER A 46 -6.92 7.44 0.13
N LEU A 47 -6.32 7.15 1.30
CA LEU A 47 -5.19 7.91 1.83
C LEU A 47 -3.95 7.79 0.92
N MET A 48 -3.68 6.60 0.37
CA MET A 48 -2.61 6.40 -0.61
C MET A 48 -2.85 7.21 -1.88
N ALA A 49 -4.08 7.24 -2.40
CA ALA A 49 -4.41 8.01 -3.60
C ALA A 49 -4.19 9.52 -3.39
N VAL A 50 -4.65 10.06 -2.25
CA VAL A 50 -4.40 11.45 -1.87
C VAL A 50 -2.90 11.71 -1.70
N GLY A 51 -2.17 10.80 -1.06
CA GLY A 51 -0.72 10.92 -0.88
C GLY A 51 0.06 11.01 -2.19
N HIS A 52 -0.27 10.18 -3.18
CA HIS A 52 0.33 10.27 -4.53
C HIS A 52 -0.04 11.60 -5.22
N GLY A 53 -1.26 12.11 -5.03
CA GLY A 53 -1.64 13.45 -5.49
C GLY A 53 -0.81 14.56 -4.84
N CYS A 54 -0.56 14.47 -3.53
CA CYS A 54 0.29 15.42 -2.81
C CYS A 54 1.74 15.39 -3.30
N MET A 55 2.26 14.23 -3.71
CA MET A 55 3.63 14.11 -4.24
C MET A 55 3.86 14.90 -5.53
N ALA A 56 2.80 15.23 -6.28
CA ALA A 56 2.92 16.08 -7.46
C ALA A 56 3.29 17.53 -7.13
N VAL A 57 3.14 17.97 -5.88
CA VAL A 57 3.49 19.32 -5.42
C VAL A 57 4.71 19.24 -4.51
N GLU A 58 5.81 19.87 -4.92
CA GLU A 58 7.12 19.77 -4.24
C GLU A 58 7.06 20.07 -2.73
N ARG A 59 6.33 21.11 -2.32
CA ARG A 59 6.16 21.48 -0.89
C ARG A 59 5.43 20.43 -0.06
N LEU A 60 4.59 19.61 -0.71
CA LEU A 60 3.79 18.58 -0.06
C LEU A 60 4.43 17.19 -0.17
N PHE A 61 5.62 17.07 -0.76
CA PHE A 61 6.26 15.78 -1.02
C PHE A 61 6.39 14.90 0.24
N LEU A 62 6.93 15.47 1.34
CA LEU A 62 7.09 14.74 2.60
C LEU A 62 5.75 14.34 3.23
N LEU A 63 4.74 15.21 3.11
CA LEU A 63 3.39 14.90 3.56
C LEU A 63 2.80 13.75 2.71
N GLY A 64 2.96 13.81 1.39
CA GLY A 64 2.55 12.75 0.47
C GLY A 64 3.20 11.41 0.83
N LEU A 65 4.50 11.39 1.09
CA LEU A 65 5.24 10.20 1.51
C LEU A 65 4.71 9.61 2.82
N LEU A 66 4.39 10.46 3.80
CA LEU A 66 3.77 10.05 5.06
C LEU A 66 2.37 9.46 4.83
N LEU A 67 1.53 10.13 4.03
CA LEU A 67 0.18 9.67 3.71
C LEU A 67 0.19 8.32 2.99
N VAL A 68 1.11 8.12 2.05
CA VAL A 68 1.28 6.84 1.36
C VAL A 68 1.75 5.76 2.33
N ALA A 69 2.72 6.05 3.20
CA ALA A 69 3.20 5.08 4.18
C ALA A 69 2.08 4.62 5.14
N VAL A 70 1.34 5.57 5.71
CA VAL A 70 0.20 5.29 6.62
C VAL A 70 -0.92 4.57 5.87
N GLY A 71 -1.25 5.02 4.66
CA GLY A 71 -2.28 4.42 3.82
C GLY A 71 -1.94 2.97 3.46
N ASN A 72 -0.69 2.68 3.11
CA ASN A 72 -0.17 1.32 2.90
C ASN A 72 -0.35 0.45 4.15
N GLY A 73 -0.14 1.03 5.34
CA GLY A 73 -0.38 0.33 6.61
C GLY A 73 -1.81 -0.16 6.76
N GLY A 74 -2.80 0.68 6.44
CA GLY A 74 -4.21 0.31 6.47
C GLY A 74 -4.63 -0.59 5.30
N PHE A 75 -3.99 -0.48 4.14
CA PHE A 75 -4.41 -1.20 2.93
C PHE A 75 -3.87 -2.63 2.86
N LYS A 76 -2.55 -2.80 3.03
CA LYS A 76 -1.82 -4.03 2.71
C LYS A 76 -2.27 -5.28 3.48
N PRO A 77 -2.44 -5.26 4.81
CA PRO A 77 -2.88 -6.45 5.56
C PRO A 77 -4.39 -6.71 5.35
N ASN A 78 -5.17 -5.66 5.10
CA ASN A 78 -6.62 -5.74 5.09
C ASN A 78 -7.20 -6.16 3.73
N VAL A 79 -6.51 -5.90 2.62
CA VAL A 79 -6.95 -6.34 1.29
C VAL A 79 -6.94 -7.86 1.15
N SER A 80 -5.89 -8.54 1.63
CA SER A 80 -5.78 -10.00 1.59
C SER A 80 -6.75 -10.67 2.57
N ALA A 81 -6.93 -10.08 3.76
CA ALA A 81 -7.96 -10.50 4.70
C ALA A 81 -9.36 -10.39 4.09
N GLN A 82 -9.67 -9.26 3.44
CA GLN A 82 -10.96 -9.04 2.80
C GLN A 82 -11.21 -10.00 1.63
N LEU A 83 -10.19 -10.33 0.85
CA LEU A 83 -10.25 -11.36 -0.18
C LEU A 83 -10.55 -12.74 0.43
N GLY A 84 -9.87 -13.10 1.52
CA GLY A 84 -10.10 -14.35 2.23
C GLY A 84 -11.56 -14.51 2.67
N ARG A 85 -12.15 -13.45 3.24
CA ARG A 85 -13.54 -13.44 3.72
C ARG A 85 -14.58 -13.64 2.62
N LEU A 86 -14.27 -13.33 1.35
CA LEU A 86 -15.18 -13.57 0.23
C LEU A 86 -15.38 -15.07 -0.06
N TYR A 87 -14.41 -15.90 0.33
CA TYR A 87 -14.45 -17.35 0.13
C TYR A 87 -14.81 -18.10 1.41
N GLU A 88 -15.05 -17.40 2.52
CA GLU A 88 -15.57 -18.01 3.76
C GLU A 88 -17.06 -18.30 3.64
N SER A 89 -17.55 -19.32 4.35
CA SER A 89 -18.94 -19.80 4.27
C SER A 89 -19.96 -18.66 4.45
N PRO A 90 -20.97 -18.53 3.56
CA PRO A 90 -21.44 -19.50 2.55
C PRO A 90 -20.74 -19.42 1.18
N GLY A 91 -19.59 -18.74 1.09
CA GLY A 91 -18.83 -18.56 -0.16
C GLY A 91 -18.20 -19.84 -0.71
N PRO A 92 -17.67 -19.80 -1.95
CA PRO A 92 -17.12 -20.97 -2.63
C PRO A 92 -15.69 -21.27 -2.14
N THR A 93 -15.55 -21.89 -0.95
CA THR A 93 -14.25 -22.15 -0.30
C THR A 93 -13.24 -22.87 -1.20
N HIS A 94 -13.69 -23.78 -2.06
CA HIS A 94 -12.85 -24.52 -3.01
C HIS A 94 -12.16 -23.63 -4.08
N LEU A 95 -12.64 -22.41 -4.28
CA LEU A 95 -12.05 -21.44 -5.21
C LEU A 95 -11.08 -20.47 -4.53
N ARG A 96 -10.91 -20.55 -3.20
CA ARG A 96 -10.06 -19.62 -2.44
C ARG A 96 -8.65 -19.54 -3.00
N ASP A 97 -8.00 -20.69 -3.20
CA ASP A 97 -6.61 -20.73 -3.68
C ASP A 97 -6.46 -20.16 -5.10
N ARG A 98 -7.45 -20.43 -5.97
CA ARG A 98 -7.50 -19.84 -7.32
C ARG A 98 -7.69 -18.33 -7.25
N GLY A 99 -8.52 -17.84 -6.34
CA GLY A 99 -8.71 -16.42 -6.08
C GLY A 99 -7.42 -15.73 -5.64
N PHE A 100 -6.69 -16.33 -4.69
CA PHE A 100 -5.39 -15.83 -4.26
C PHE A 100 -4.34 -15.90 -5.38
N ALA A 101 -4.35 -16.95 -6.21
CA ALA A 101 -3.44 -17.04 -7.35
C ALA A 101 -3.65 -15.88 -8.35
N ILE A 102 -4.91 -15.57 -8.69
CA ILE A 102 -5.24 -14.42 -9.56
C ILE A 102 -4.83 -13.10 -8.90
N PHE A 103 -5.09 -12.95 -7.60
CA PHE A 103 -4.69 -11.76 -6.84
C PHE A 103 -3.17 -11.53 -6.89
N TYR A 104 -2.37 -12.57 -6.63
CA TYR A 104 -0.91 -12.47 -6.69
C TYR A 104 -0.39 -12.29 -8.12
N ALA A 105 -1.02 -12.88 -9.12
CA ALA A 105 -0.70 -12.62 -10.52
C ALA A 105 -0.89 -11.13 -10.85
N GLY A 106 -2.00 -10.52 -10.40
CA GLY A 106 -2.26 -9.09 -10.55
C GLY A 106 -1.19 -8.21 -9.90
N ILE A 107 -0.73 -8.55 -8.68
CA ILE A 107 0.36 -7.81 -8.01
C ILE A 107 1.65 -7.87 -8.81
N ASN A 108 2.06 -9.05 -9.28
CA ASN A 108 3.30 -9.22 -10.04
C ASN A 108 3.24 -8.50 -11.40
N ILE A 109 2.10 -8.59 -12.10
CA ILE A 109 1.88 -7.85 -13.36
C ILE A 109 1.98 -6.35 -13.10
N GLY A 110 1.30 -5.83 -12.07
CA GLY A 110 1.37 -4.43 -11.69
C GLY A 110 2.80 -3.99 -11.37
N ALA A 111 3.51 -4.73 -10.51
CA ALA A 111 4.90 -4.44 -10.14
C ALA A 111 5.85 -4.43 -11.34
N THR A 112 5.58 -5.24 -12.36
CA THR A 112 6.38 -5.30 -13.60
C THR A 112 6.07 -4.13 -14.54
N LEU A 113 4.79 -3.74 -14.65
CA LEU A 113 4.35 -2.70 -15.58
C LEU A 113 4.47 -1.28 -15.02
N SER A 114 4.41 -1.10 -13.70
CA SER A 114 4.45 0.24 -13.09
C SER A 114 5.76 1.00 -13.38
N PRO A 115 6.97 0.45 -13.18
CA PRO A 115 8.21 1.19 -13.45
C PRO A 115 8.35 1.70 -14.90
N PRO A 116 8.15 0.90 -15.96
CA PRO A 116 8.29 1.40 -17.32
C PRO A 116 7.20 2.43 -17.68
N LEU A 117 5.98 2.27 -17.18
CA LEU A 117 4.90 3.24 -17.42
C LEU A 117 5.13 4.57 -16.71
N CYS A 118 5.52 4.54 -15.44
CA CYS A 118 5.84 5.76 -14.69
C CYS A 118 7.07 6.46 -15.28
N GLY A 119 8.10 5.70 -15.67
CA GLY A 119 9.28 6.25 -16.32
C GLY A 119 9.01 6.86 -17.69
N TRP A 120 8.04 6.34 -18.44
CA TRP A 120 7.60 6.96 -19.70
C TRP A 120 6.81 8.25 -19.50
N ALA A 121 6.07 8.37 -18.39
CA ALA A 121 5.24 9.53 -18.08
C ALA A 121 6.00 10.69 -17.39
N GLN A 122 7.26 10.48 -17.00
CA GLN A 122 8.13 11.42 -16.28
C GLN A 122 8.98 12.25 -17.25
#